data_AF-A0A532AQC2-F1
#
_entry.id   AF-A0A532AQC2-F1
#
_cell.length_a   1.000
_cell.length_b   1.000
_cell.length_c   1.000
_cell.angle_alpha   90.00
_cell.angle_beta   90.00
_cell.angle_gamma   90.00
#
_symmetry.space_group_name_H-M   'P 1'
#
loop_
_entity.id
_entity.type
_entity.pdbx_description
1 polymer ?
#
loop_
_entity_poly.entity_id
_entity_poly.type
_entity_poly.pdbx_seq_one_letter_code
_entity_poly.pdbx_strand_id
1 'polypeptide(L)'
;TKIIDAQGGSVVPGFIEAHMHLFGGAAELDNLHLQGVHGFDALSDAIRAYAAARPNAKLLLGAGVDYTILSKEEPVTRHHLDRIIADRPFAMSASDHHTMWANTKALELAGILHGKQLGPGNEIVMGADGLAAGELREGEAFGPILELSGQNRVRLGLATGGEPEP
;
A
#
# COMPACT_ATOMS: atom_id res chain seq x y z
N THR A 1 25.03 -9.97 44.11
CA THR A 1 24.00 -9.09 43.52
C THR A 1 24.65 -8.24 42.44
N LYS A 2 23.93 -7.87 41.37
CA LYS A 2 24.44 -6.95 40.33
C LYS A 2 23.86 -5.56 40.56
N ILE A 3 24.71 -4.53 40.64
CA ILE A 3 24.33 -3.12 40.78
C ILE A 3 24.50 -2.43 39.43
N ILE A 4 23.51 -1.64 39.03
CA ILE A 4 23.54 -0.81 37.81
C ILE A 4 23.26 0.63 38.26
N ASP A 5 24.21 1.53 38.08
CA ASP A 5 24.10 2.95 38.43
C ASP A 5 23.46 3.73 37.27
N ALA A 6 22.36 4.42 37.56
CA ALA A 6 21.63 5.24 36.59
C ALA A 6 22.29 6.61 36.33
N GLN A 7 23.36 6.96 37.06
CA GLN A 7 24.15 8.19 36.88
C GLN A 7 23.31 9.48 36.86
N GLY A 8 22.31 9.56 37.76
CA GLY A 8 21.39 10.70 37.85
C GLY A 8 20.24 10.68 36.82
N GLY A 9 20.13 9.64 36.00
CA GLY A 9 19.01 9.41 35.10
C GLY A 9 17.79 8.79 35.78
N SER A 10 16.65 8.87 35.09
CA SER A 10 15.38 8.26 35.53
C SER A 10 15.25 6.82 35.05
N VAL A 11 14.82 5.94 35.94
CA VAL A 11 14.37 4.58 35.59
C VAL A 11 12.85 4.57 35.61
N VAL A 12 12.25 4.28 34.45
CA VAL A 12 10.79 4.25 34.26
C VAL A 12 10.35 2.88 33.73
N PRO A 13 9.08 2.49 33.89
CA PRO A 13 8.55 1.31 33.20
C PRO A 13 8.75 1.42 31.69
N GLY A 14 8.98 0.29 31.03
CA GLY A 14 8.98 0.24 29.57
C GLY A 14 7.61 0.60 28.99
N PHE A 15 7.57 1.03 27.73
CA PHE A 15 6.31 1.23 27.02
C PHE A 15 5.56 -0.09 26.84
N ILE A 16 4.25 -0.05 27.02
CA ILE A 16 3.34 -1.17 26.79
C ILE A 16 2.37 -0.73 25.69
N GLU A 17 2.44 -1.36 24.53
CA GLU A 17 1.49 -1.18 23.44
C GLU A 17 0.36 -2.19 23.59
N ALA A 18 -0.88 -1.71 23.66
CA ALA A 18 -2.07 -2.54 23.88
C ALA A 18 -2.71 -3.00 22.56
N HIS A 19 -2.45 -2.30 21.45
CA HIS A 19 -2.98 -2.64 20.14
C HIS A 19 -2.03 -2.19 19.03
N MET A 20 -1.37 -3.16 18.39
CA MET A 20 -0.59 -2.91 17.18
C MET A 20 -0.70 -4.05 16.17
N HIS A 21 -0.56 -3.68 14.89
CA HIS A 21 -0.37 -4.63 13.81
C HIS A 21 1.12 -4.80 13.53
N LEU A 22 1.85 -5.52 14.39
CA LEU A 22 3.31 -5.62 14.30
C LEU A 22 3.79 -6.09 12.93
N PHE A 23 3.21 -7.16 12.38
CA PHE A 23 3.61 -7.68 11.08
C PHE A 23 3.22 -6.77 9.92
N GLY A 24 2.02 -6.18 9.97
CA GLY A 24 1.55 -5.22 8.97
C GLY A 24 2.46 -3.98 8.92
N GLY A 25 2.69 -3.37 10.09
CA GLY A 25 3.59 -2.22 10.23
C GLY A 25 5.02 -2.54 9.81
N ALA A 26 5.56 -3.70 10.20
CA ALA A 26 6.90 -4.11 9.79
C ALA A 26 7.02 -4.33 8.27
N ALA A 27 6.00 -4.90 7.63
CA ALA A 27 5.97 -5.06 6.17
C ALA A 27 5.91 -3.71 5.45
N GLU A 28 5.14 -2.76 5.98
CA GLU A 28 4.99 -1.42 5.42
C GLU A 28 6.28 -0.57 5.51
N LEU A 29 7.20 -0.91 6.41
CA LEU A 29 8.53 -0.28 6.43
C LEU A 29 9.37 -0.57 5.18
N ASP A 30 9.06 -1.62 4.41
CA ASP A 30 9.75 -1.91 3.14
C ASP A 30 9.10 -1.22 1.93
N ASN A 31 7.90 -0.62 2.11
CA ASN A 31 7.21 0.09 1.05
C ASN A 31 7.87 1.43 0.72
N LEU A 32 7.58 1.96 -0.46
CA LEU A 32 7.89 3.35 -0.81
C LEU A 32 7.01 4.29 0.02
N HIS A 33 7.61 5.06 0.94
CA HIS A 33 6.88 6.08 1.71
C HIS A 33 6.69 7.34 0.87
N LEU A 34 5.43 7.72 0.63
CA LEU A 34 5.03 8.83 -0.23
C LEU A 34 4.52 10.05 0.54
N GLN A 35 4.65 10.03 1.87
CA GLN A 35 4.25 11.17 2.70
C GLN A 35 5.10 12.41 2.35
N GLY A 36 4.42 13.51 2.04
CA GLY A 36 5.06 14.77 1.64
C GLY A 36 5.52 14.83 0.18
N VAL A 37 5.30 13.77 -0.61
CA VAL A 37 5.46 13.80 -2.07
C VAL A 37 4.25 14.52 -2.67
N HIS A 38 4.48 15.49 -3.55
CA HIS A 38 3.42 16.24 -4.22
C HIS A 38 3.82 16.57 -5.67
N GLY A 39 2.87 16.41 -6.58
CA GLY A 39 3.03 16.63 -8.02
C GLY A 39 3.51 15.38 -8.77
N PHE A 40 3.14 15.31 -10.05
CA PHE A 40 3.44 14.17 -10.93
C PHE A 40 4.94 13.88 -11.04
N ASP A 41 5.78 14.90 -11.19
CA ASP A 41 7.22 14.72 -11.40
C ASP A 41 7.89 14.13 -10.15
N ALA A 42 7.57 14.66 -8.96
CA ALA A 42 8.09 14.14 -7.70
C ALA A 42 7.64 12.69 -7.44
N LEU A 43 6.36 12.39 -7.75
CA LEU A 43 5.84 11.02 -7.67
C LEU A 43 6.55 10.09 -8.67
N SER A 44 6.76 10.54 -9.90
CA SER A 44 7.48 9.81 -10.95
C SER A 44 8.90 9.48 -10.50
N ASP A 45 9.63 10.46 -10.00
CA ASP A 45 11.02 10.29 -9.56
C ASP A 45 11.12 9.29 -8.39
N ALA A 46 10.24 9.43 -7.40
CA ALA A 46 10.20 8.51 -6.26
C ALA A 46 9.91 7.07 -6.69
N ILE A 47 8.89 6.85 -7.53
CA ILE A 47 8.51 5.52 -8.02
C ILE A 47 9.63 4.92 -8.89
N ARG A 48 10.23 5.69 -9.79
CA ARG A 48 11.31 5.21 -10.67
C ARG A 48 12.55 4.82 -9.89
N ALA A 49 12.96 5.65 -8.92
CA ALA A 49 14.08 5.34 -8.04
C ALA A 49 13.82 4.06 -7.23
N TYR A 50 12.62 3.93 -6.66
CA TYR A 50 12.21 2.75 -5.91
C TYR A 50 12.19 1.48 -6.78
N ALA A 51 11.67 1.58 -8.00
CA ALA A 51 11.65 0.49 -8.96
C ALA A 51 13.07 0.05 -9.35
N ALA A 52 13.97 1.00 -9.61
CA ALA A 52 15.36 0.71 -10.00
C ALA A 52 16.14 -0.03 -8.91
N ALA A 53 15.91 0.32 -7.64
CA ALA A 53 16.53 -0.37 -6.50
C ALA A 53 15.99 -1.80 -6.29
N ARG A 54 14.86 -2.16 -6.90
CA ARG A 54 14.15 -3.43 -6.69
C ARG A 54 13.82 -4.13 -8.02
N PRO A 55 14.80 -4.52 -8.85
CA PRO A 55 14.55 -5.04 -10.19
C PRO A 55 13.72 -6.34 -10.21
N ASN A 56 13.81 -7.15 -9.15
CA ASN A 56 13.16 -8.47 -9.07
C ASN A 56 11.85 -8.46 -8.25
N ALA A 57 11.36 -7.29 -7.82
CA ALA A 57 10.13 -7.22 -7.05
C ALA A 57 8.93 -7.61 -7.92
N LYS A 58 8.13 -8.58 -7.43
CA LYS A 58 6.91 -9.07 -8.09
C LYS A 58 5.80 -8.03 -8.14
N LEU A 59 5.75 -7.17 -7.13
CA LEU A 59 4.87 -6.01 -7.01
C LEU A 59 5.65 -4.92 -6.29
N LEU A 60 5.61 -3.70 -6.81
CA LEU A 60 6.12 -2.52 -6.12
C LEU A 60 4.98 -1.88 -5.34
N LEU A 61 5.18 -1.69 -4.03
CA LEU A 61 4.19 -1.09 -3.14
C LEU A 61 4.68 0.25 -2.59
N GLY A 62 3.81 1.26 -2.68
CA GLY A 62 3.93 2.52 -1.95
C GLY A 62 2.88 2.64 -0.83
N ALA A 63 3.13 3.54 0.11
CA ALA A 63 2.25 3.80 1.24
C ALA A 63 2.28 5.27 1.67
N GLY A 64 1.25 5.70 2.41
CA GLY A 64 1.14 7.06 2.92
C GLY A 64 0.79 8.09 1.86
N VAL A 65 0.02 7.68 0.84
CA VAL A 65 -0.41 8.56 -0.25
C VAL A 65 -1.48 9.52 0.25
N ASP A 66 -1.30 10.80 -0.03
CA ASP A 66 -2.36 11.80 0.09
C ASP A 66 -3.30 11.72 -1.12
N TYR A 67 -4.61 11.83 -0.91
CA TYR A 67 -5.60 11.81 -1.99
C TYR A 67 -5.35 12.90 -3.05
N THR A 68 -4.66 13.97 -2.68
CA THR A 68 -4.28 15.11 -3.52
C THR A 68 -2.80 15.09 -3.95
N ILE A 69 -2.16 13.91 -3.93
CA ILE A 69 -0.74 13.75 -4.26
C ILE A 69 -0.35 14.35 -5.62
N LEU A 70 -1.26 14.40 -6.60
CA LEU A 70 -1.04 15.09 -7.87
C LEU A 70 -1.46 16.57 -7.78
N SER A 71 -2.73 16.82 -7.49
CA SER A 71 -3.28 18.13 -7.16
C SER A 71 -4.65 17.98 -6.49
N LYS A 72 -5.31 19.09 -6.13
CA LYS A 72 -6.68 19.05 -5.57
C LYS A 72 -7.73 18.78 -6.64
N GLU A 73 -7.41 19.11 -7.89
CA GLU A 73 -8.32 19.07 -9.03
C GLU A 73 -8.11 17.81 -9.89
N GLU A 74 -6.97 17.13 -9.75
CA GLU A 74 -6.58 15.98 -10.55
C GLU A 74 -6.43 14.72 -9.68
N PRO A 75 -7.45 13.84 -9.64
CA PRO A 75 -7.36 12.58 -8.92
C PRO A 75 -6.39 11.62 -9.63
N VAL A 76 -5.72 10.77 -8.83
CA VAL A 76 -4.85 9.72 -9.35
C VAL A 76 -5.68 8.69 -10.12
N THR A 77 -5.11 8.22 -11.23
CA THR A 77 -5.67 7.13 -12.05
C THR A 77 -4.54 6.21 -12.50
N ARG A 78 -4.88 5.01 -12.96
CA ARG A 78 -3.93 4.06 -13.53
C ARG A 78 -3.11 4.69 -14.66
N HIS A 79 -3.68 5.60 -15.43
CA HIS A 79 -2.97 6.25 -16.53
C HIS A 79 -1.81 7.12 -16.06
N HIS A 80 -1.92 7.74 -14.88
CA HIS A 80 -0.79 8.44 -14.26
C HIS A 80 0.32 7.45 -13.90
N LEU A 81 -0.05 6.33 -13.28
CA LEU A 81 0.91 5.30 -12.87
C LEU A 81 1.52 4.57 -14.07
N ASP A 82 0.77 4.36 -15.15
CA ASP A 82 1.26 3.77 -16.40
C ASP A 82 2.28 4.69 -17.08
N ARG A 83 2.05 6.01 -17.07
CA ARG A 83 3.04 7.00 -17.58
C ARG A 83 4.35 6.95 -16.80
N ILE A 84 4.30 6.58 -15.53
CA ILE A 84 5.48 6.45 -14.67
C ILE A 84 6.16 5.08 -14.90
N ILE A 85 5.39 4.00 -14.87
CA ILE A 85 5.90 2.62 -14.94
C ILE A 85 4.83 1.67 -15.51
N ALA A 86 4.81 1.48 -16.83
CA ALA A 86 3.79 0.65 -17.51
C ALA A 86 4.11 -0.85 -17.50
N ASP A 87 5.39 -1.22 -17.45
CA ASP A 87 5.87 -2.59 -17.66
C ASP A 87 5.94 -3.43 -16.39
N ARG A 88 5.86 -2.78 -15.22
CA ARG A 88 5.95 -3.44 -13.91
C ARG A 88 4.71 -3.16 -13.07
N PRO A 89 4.18 -4.16 -12.34
CA PRO A 89 3.03 -3.93 -11.47
C PRO A 89 3.42 -3.02 -10.31
N PHE A 90 2.65 -1.95 -10.16
CA PHE A 90 2.80 -0.96 -9.10
C PHE A 90 1.45 -0.66 -8.48
N ALA A 91 1.42 -0.56 -7.15
CA ALA A 91 0.28 -0.05 -6.42
C ALA A 91 0.74 0.77 -5.21
N MET A 92 -0.12 1.64 -4.72
CA MET A 92 0.16 2.47 -3.54
C MET A 92 -1.10 2.67 -2.69
N SER A 93 -0.95 2.67 -1.37
CA SER A 93 -2.07 2.86 -0.43
C SER A 93 -2.12 4.28 0.13
N ALA A 94 -3.35 4.77 0.31
CA ALA A 94 -3.64 5.98 1.05
C ALA A 94 -3.23 5.84 2.53
N SER A 95 -3.02 6.98 3.18
CA SER A 95 -2.68 7.05 4.61
C SER A 95 -3.77 6.53 5.55
N ASP A 96 -5.01 6.41 5.09
CA ASP A 96 -6.11 5.81 5.85
C ASP A 96 -6.18 4.28 5.74
N HIS A 97 -5.37 3.68 4.87
CA HIS A 97 -5.38 2.25 4.54
C HIS A 97 -6.72 1.70 3.98
N HIS A 98 -7.62 2.59 3.54
CA HIS A 98 -8.92 2.24 2.96
C HIS A 98 -8.96 2.41 1.44
N THR A 99 -8.01 3.15 0.86
CA THR A 99 -7.91 3.30 -0.60
C THR A 99 -6.54 2.85 -1.11
N MET A 100 -6.51 2.18 -2.26
CA MET A 100 -5.31 1.93 -3.03
C MET A 100 -5.46 2.41 -4.47
N TRP A 101 -4.34 2.82 -5.08
CA TRP A 101 -4.24 3.05 -6.51
C TRP A 101 -3.30 2.05 -7.14
N ALA A 102 -3.69 1.47 -8.28
CA ALA A 102 -2.90 0.49 -9.02
C ALA A 102 -2.78 0.87 -10.50
N ASN A 103 -1.64 0.55 -11.11
CA ASN A 103 -1.43 0.72 -12.54
C ASN A 103 -2.12 -0.40 -13.35
N THR A 104 -2.21 -0.24 -14.67
CA THR A 104 -2.87 -1.22 -15.55
C THR A 104 -2.25 -2.61 -15.38
N LYS A 105 -0.92 -2.70 -15.30
CA LYS A 105 -0.21 -3.98 -15.16
C LYS A 105 -0.60 -4.73 -13.88
N ALA A 106 -0.73 -4.03 -12.77
CA ALA A 106 -1.15 -4.64 -11.50
C ALA A 106 -2.63 -5.08 -11.55
N LEU A 107 -3.51 -4.26 -12.13
CA LEU A 107 -4.94 -4.58 -12.29
C LEU A 107 -5.16 -5.80 -13.20
N GLU A 108 -4.40 -5.93 -14.29
CA GLU A 108 -4.41 -7.08 -15.19
C GLU A 108 -3.99 -8.36 -14.47
N LEU A 109 -2.85 -8.33 -13.75
CA LEU A 109 -2.34 -9.48 -13.03
C LEU A 109 -3.27 -9.92 -11.89
N ALA A 110 -3.94 -8.97 -11.24
CA ALA A 110 -4.94 -9.23 -10.22
C ALA A 110 -6.31 -9.65 -10.79
N GLY A 111 -6.50 -9.59 -12.11
CA GLY A 111 -7.75 -9.99 -12.76
C GLY A 111 -8.95 -9.06 -12.49
N ILE A 112 -8.70 -7.80 -12.10
CA ILE A 112 -9.73 -6.82 -11.73
C ILE A 112 -9.80 -5.60 -12.66
N LEU A 113 -9.06 -5.60 -13.77
CA LEU A 113 -9.09 -4.50 -14.75
C LEU A 113 -10.51 -4.24 -15.30
N HIS A 114 -11.34 -5.27 -15.43
CA HIS A 114 -12.73 -5.14 -15.89
C HIS A 114 -13.74 -4.98 -14.74
N GLY A 115 -13.26 -4.66 -13.54
CA GLY A 115 -14.08 -4.67 -12.32
C GLY A 115 -14.38 -6.08 -11.83
N LYS A 116 -15.13 -6.15 -10.73
CA LYS A 116 -15.58 -7.38 -10.08
C LYS A 116 -16.83 -7.07 -9.26
N GLN A 117 -17.68 -8.08 -9.03
CA GLN A 117 -18.74 -7.96 -8.02
C GLN A 117 -18.13 -7.94 -6.62
N LEU A 118 -18.54 -6.97 -5.80
CA LEU A 118 -18.01 -6.74 -4.46
C LEU A 118 -19.15 -6.66 -3.44
N GLY A 119 -18.84 -6.94 -2.18
CA GLY A 119 -19.74 -6.74 -1.06
C GLY A 119 -20.00 -5.25 -0.77
N PRO A 120 -21.05 -4.94 0.01
CA PRO A 120 -21.40 -3.57 0.37
C PRO A 120 -20.21 -2.79 0.94
N GLY A 121 -20.05 -1.54 0.51
CA GLY A 121 -18.98 -0.64 0.97
C GLY A 121 -17.67 -0.73 0.19
N ASN A 122 -17.49 -1.74 -0.68
CA ASN A 122 -16.29 -1.90 -1.48
C ASN A 122 -16.52 -1.42 -2.92
N GLU A 123 -15.51 -0.81 -3.54
CA GLU A 123 -15.64 -0.25 -4.88
C GLU A 123 -14.34 -0.38 -5.68
N ILE A 124 -14.45 -0.92 -6.89
CA ILE A 124 -13.46 -0.69 -7.94
C ILE A 124 -14.00 0.47 -8.78
N VAL A 125 -13.36 1.64 -8.67
CA VAL A 125 -13.81 2.82 -9.41
C VAL A 125 -13.61 2.56 -10.90
N MET A 126 -14.67 2.66 -11.69
CA MET A 126 -14.61 2.43 -13.14
C MET A 126 -14.36 3.74 -13.89
N GLY A 127 -13.45 3.71 -14.85
CA GLY A 127 -13.16 4.83 -15.74
C GLY A 127 -14.18 4.94 -16.89
N ALA A 128 -14.14 6.07 -17.60
CA ALA A 128 -15.01 6.32 -18.74
C ALA A 128 -14.79 5.36 -19.93
N ASP A 129 -13.63 4.68 -19.96
CA ASP A 129 -13.30 3.66 -20.96
C ASP A 129 -13.79 2.25 -20.60
N GLY A 130 -14.55 2.11 -19.50
CA GLY A 130 -15.13 0.84 -19.08
C GLY A 130 -14.14 -0.11 -18.39
N LEU A 131 -12.93 0.35 -18.09
CA LEU A 131 -11.93 -0.37 -17.29
C LEU A 131 -11.77 0.30 -15.92
N ALA A 132 -11.25 -0.44 -14.94
CA ALA A 132 -10.93 0.09 -13.62
C ALA A 132 -10.07 1.35 -13.75
N ALA A 133 -10.46 2.45 -13.12
CA ALA A 133 -9.76 3.73 -13.15
C ALA A 133 -8.41 3.66 -12.44
N GLY A 134 -8.17 2.65 -11.61
CA GLY A 134 -6.98 2.45 -10.80
C GLY A 134 -7.23 2.64 -9.32
N GLU A 135 -8.28 3.36 -8.93
CA GLU A 135 -8.68 3.56 -7.53
C GLU A 135 -9.55 2.40 -7.03
N LEU A 136 -9.17 1.85 -5.87
CA LEU A 136 -9.74 0.66 -5.23
C LEU A 136 -10.07 1.01 -3.78
N ARG A 137 -11.35 0.95 -3.41
CA ARG A 137 -11.85 1.35 -2.09
C ARG A 137 -12.28 0.11 -1.30
N GLU A 138 -11.75 0.01 -0.09
CA GLU A 138 -11.93 -1.07 0.88
C GLU A 138 -11.31 -2.42 0.50
N GLY A 139 -11.29 -3.31 1.51
CA GLY A 139 -10.55 -4.57 1.53
C GLY A 139 -10.79 -5.50 0.36
N GLU A 140 -12.04 -5.68 -0.06
CA GLU A 140 -12.37 -6.60 -1.15
C GLU A 140 -11.94 -6.06 -2.51
N ALA A 141 -11.87 -4.74 -2.68
CA ALA A 141 -11.46 -4.12 -3.93
C ALA A 141 -9.94 -4.22 -4.14
N PHE A 142 -9.14 -3.89 -3.12
CA PHE A 142 -7.68 -3.93 -3.22
C PHE A 142 -7.03 -5.26 -2.84
N GLY A 143 -7.78 -6.17 -2.21
CA GLY A 143 -7.30 -7.49 -1.79
C GLY A 143 -6.55 -8.25 -2.89
N PRO A 144 -7.11 -8.40 -4.11
CA PRO A 144 -6.45 -9.07 -5.22
C PRO A 144 -5.10 -8.48 -5.62
N ILE A 145 -4.88 -7.16 -5.44
CA ILE A 145 -3.60 -6.52 -5.72
C ILE A 145 -2.55 -7.00 -4.71
N LEU A 146 -2.91 -7.06 -3.44
CA LEU A 146 -1.99 -7.43 -2.37
C LEU A 146 -1.63 -8.91 -2.43
N GLU A 147 -2.52 -9.75 -2.93
CA GLU A 147 -2.24 -11.17 -3.18
C GLU A 147 -1.06 -11.37 -4.14
N LEU A 148 -0.82 -10.44 -5.07
CA LEU A 148 0.33 -10.47 -5.97
C LEU A 148 1.68 -10.31 -5.24
N SER A 149 1.70 -9.70 -4.05
CA SER A 149 2.92 -9.54 -3.26
C SER A 149 3.46 -10.87 -2.72
N GLY A 150 2.60 -11.89 -2.63
CA GLY A 150 2.91 -13.15 -1.96
C GLY A 150 3.06 -13.04 -0.44
N GLN A 151 2.72 -11.88 0.16
CA GLN A 151 2.77 -11.64 1.60
C GLN A 151 1.44 -11.96 2.31
N ASN A 152 0.62 -12.86 1.75
CA ASN A 152 -0.71 -13.22 2.26
C ASN A 152 -0.73 -13.53 3.77
N ARG A 153 0.36 -14.13 4.27
CA ARG A 153 0.61 -14.39 5.69
C ARG A 153 0.38 -13.17 6.58
N VAL A 154 0.85 -11.99 6.17
CA VAL A 154 0.83 -10.77 6.98
C VAL A 154 -0.60 -10.27 7.22
N ARG A 155 -1.53 -10.62 6.32
CA ARG A 155 -2.94 -10.18 6.40
C ARG A 155 -3.91 -11.22 6.92
N LEU A 156 -3.54 -12.50 7.05
CA LEU A 156 -4.46 -13.56 7.52
C LEU A 156 -5.09 -13.22 8.88
N GLY A 157 -4.27 -12.78 9.84
CA GLY A 157 -4.77 -12.36 11.16
C GLY A 157 -5.68 -11.14 11.12
N LEU A 158 -5.50 -10.23 10.17
CA LEU A 158 -6.33 -9.02 9.99
C LEU A 158 -7.65 -9.34 9.28
N ALA A 159 -7.60 -10.14 8.22
CA ALA A 159 -8.74 -10.38 7.34
C ALA A 159 -9.71 -11.45 7.88
N THR A 160 -9.21 -12.42 8.66
CA THR A 160 -10.00 -13.58 9.08
C THR A 160 -10.15 -13.70 10.59
N GLY A 161 -9.30 -13.02 11.38
CA GLY A 161 -9.16 -13.26 12.82
C GLY A 161 -8.67 -14.69 13.16
N GLY A 162 -8.32 -15.48 12.16
CA GLY A 162 -7.77 -16.82 12.31
C GLY A 162 -6.27 -16.80 12.51
N GLU A 163 -5.76 -17.75 13.29
CA GLU A 163 -4.33 -18.03 13.32
C GLU A 163 -3.88 -18.52 11.93
N PRO A 164 -2.79 -17.98 11.35
CA PRO A 164 -2.25 -18.52 10.12
C PRO A 164 -1.82 -19.97 10.36
N GLU A 165 -2.37 -20.91 9.58
CA GLU A 165 -1.90 -22.30 9.63
C GLU A 165 -0.43 -22.37 9.15
N PRO A 166 0.46 -23.06 9.87
CA PRO A 166 1.89 -23.09 9.61
C PRO A 166 2.29 -23.83 8.32
#